data_AF-A0A8S3XSX5-F1
#
_entry.id   AF-A0A8S3XSX5-F1
#
_cell.length_a   1.000
_cell.length_b   1.000
_cell.length_c   1.000
_cell.angle_alpha   90.00
_cell.angle_beta   90.00
_cell.angle_gamma   90.00
#
_symmetry.space_group_name_H-M   'P 1'
#
loop_
_entity.id
_entity.type
_entity.pdbx_description
1 polymer ?
#
loop_
_entity_poly.entity_id
_entity_poly.type
_entity_poly.pdbx_seq_one_letter_code
_entity_poly.pdbx_strand_id
1 'polypeptide(L)'
;MTVAAKIFTKMQYTQTSKRPPGRRFSLEEKVLSLSLYKKSPRSYPLLAKYFTLPSTKSLKRLLTKIEVKPGLNKCIFMKIKNTVKELCTEDRLCSLIFDEMSISPQIHYNAAKDQLRGFTFDGKKIAQLLEIETQ
;
A
#
# COMPACT_ATOMS: atom_id res chain seq x y z
N MET A 1 -19.95 -18.05 -9.10
CA MET A 1 -19.79 -16.65 -8.63
C MET A 1 -18.36 -16.45 -8.15
N THR A 2 -17.64 -15.44 -8.63
CA THR A 2 -16.26 -15.19 -8.16
C THR A 2 -16.24 -14.77 -6.69
N VAL A 3 -15.13 -15.02 -5.99
CA VAL A 3 -14.98 -14.66 -4.56
C VAL A 3 -15.19 -13.15 -4.36
N ALA A 4 -14.62 -12.33 -5.25
CA ALA A 4 -14.78 -10.88 -5.24
C ALA A 4 -16.25 -10.45 -5.39
N ALA A 5 -17.01 -11.07 -6.32
CA ALA A 5 -18.43 -10.78 -6.49
C ALA A 5 -19.24 -11.15 -5.24
N LYS A 6 -18.94 -12.30 -4.60
CA LYS A 6 -19.60 -12.70 -3.35
C LYS A 6 -19.37 -11.67 -2.22
N ILE A 7 -18.13 -11.21 -2.06
CA ILE A 7 -17.78 -10.17 -1.07
C ILE A 7 -18.50 -8.87 -1.39
N PHE A 8 -18.48 -8.44 -2.65
CA PHE A 8 -19.12 -7.20 -3.09
C PHE A 8 -20.63 -7.22 -2.83
N THR A 9 -21.33 -8.27 -3.28
CA THR A 9 -22.78 -8.39 -3.11
C THR A 9 -23.17 -8.46 -1.63
N LYS A 10 -22.42 -9.22 -0.81
CA LYS A 10 -22.63 -9.28 0.64
C LYS A 10 -22.45 -7.91 1.30
N MET A 11 -21.41 -7.18 0.92
CA MET A 11 -21.15 -5.82 1.40
C MET A 11 -22.29 -4.87 1.03
N GLN A 12 -22.76 -4.90 -0.23
CA GLN A 12 -23.90 -4.07 -0.64
C GLN A 12 -25.16 -4.41 0.16
N TYR A 13 -25.49 -5.69 0.29
CA TYR A 13 -26.69 -6.13 1.02
C TYR A 13 -26.68 -5.71 2.50
N THR A 14 -25.56 -5.92 3.19
CA THR A 14 -25.46 -5.70 4.65
C THR A 14 -25.26 -4.23 5.06
N GLN A 15 -24.66 -3.41 4.20
CA GLN A 15 -24.28 -2.03 4.55
C GLN A 15 -25.19 -0.98 3.95
N THR A 16 -25.94 -1.28 2.88
CA THR A 16 -26.82 -0.30 2.23
C THR A 16 -28.00 0.09 3.11
N SER A 17 -28.55 -0.85 3.89
CA SER A 17 -29.61 -0.59 4.88
C SER A 17 -29.17 0.33 6.02
N LYS A 18 -27.86 0.53 6.20
CA LYS A 18 -27.30 1.35 7.28
C LYS A 18 -27.03 2.78 6.79
N ARG A 19 -27.26 3.74 7.69
CA ARG A 19 -26.86 5.13 7.50
C ARG A 19 -25.33 5.23 7.31
N PRO A 20 -24.82 6.17 6.50
CA PRO A 20 -23.38 6.31 6.22
C PRO A 20 -22.43 6.25 7.44
N PRO A 21 -22.68 6.95 8.58
CA PRO A 21 -21.81 6.85 9.75
C PRO A 21 -21.86 5.49 10.47
N GLY A 22 -22.93 4.71 10.27
CA GLY A 22 -23.11 3.38 10.85
C GLY A 22 -22.51 2.24 10.02
N ARG A 23 -22.00 2.52 8.82
CA ARG A 23 -21.41 1.50 7.96
C ARG A 23 -20.08 1.03 8.54
N ARG A 24 -19.90 -0.29 8.60
CA ARG A 24 -18.70 -0.94 9.14
C ARG A 24 -18.25 -1.99 8.14
N PHE A 25 -17.13 -1.72 7.50
CA PHE A 25 -16.56 -2.60 6.49
C PHE A 25 -15.50 -3.52 7.09
N SER A 26 -15.55 -4.79 6.70
CA SER A 26 -14.54 -5.80 7.04
C SER A 26 -13.20 -5.49 6.38
N LEU A 27 -12.14 -6.20 6.77
CA LEU A 27 -10.83 -6.05 6.13
C LEU A 27 -10.89 -6.48 4.65
N GLU A 28 -11.52 -7.61 4.34
CA GLU A 28 -11.65 -8.15 2.99
C GLU A 28 -12.40 -7.19 2.05
N GLU A 29 -13.49 -6.61 2.54
CA GLU A 29 -14.28 -5.61 1.81
C GLU A 29 -13.43 -4.36 1.49
N LYS A 30 -12.62 -3.91 2.45
CA LYS A 30 -11.70 -2.79 2.25
C LYS A 30 -10.57 -3.14 1.30
N VAL A 31 -10.04 -4.36 1.33
CA VAL A 31 -8.98 -4.81 0.40
C VAL A 31 -9.52 -4.91 -1.04
N LEU A 32 -10.74 -5.42 -1.21
CA LEU A 32 -11.42 -5.42 -2.51
C LEU A 32 -11.64 -3.98 -3.02
N SER A 33 -12.17 -3.11 -2.16
CA SER A 33 -12.39 -1.69 -2.49
C SER A 33 -11.08 -0.94 -2.77
N LEU A 34 -10.01 -1.27 -2.04
CA LEU A 34 -8.67 -0.74 -2.26
C LEU A 34 -8.12 -1.15 -3.63
N SER A 35 -8.38 -2.39 -4.05
CA SER A 35 -7.98 -2.89 -5.37
C SER A 35 -8.65 -2.08 -6.48
N LEU A 36 -9.96 -1.80 -6.35
CA LEU A 36 -10.69 -0.92 -7.26
C LEU A 36 -10.13 0.51 -7.26
N TYR A 37 -9.88 1.08 -6.08
CA TYR A 37 -9.31 2.42 -5.94
C TYR A 37 -7.92 2.53 -6.58
N LYS A 38 -7.07 1.51 -6.44
CA LYS A 38 -5.73 1.48 -7.04
C LYS A 38 -5.74 1.34 -8.56
N LYS A 39 -6.74 0.67 -9.12
CA LYS A 39 -6.92 0.56 -10.58
C LYS A 39 -7.37 1.87 -11.20
N SER A 40 -8.30 2.59 -10.57
CA SER A 40 -8.73 3.91 -11.05
C SER A 40 -9.15 4.81 -9.88
N PRO A 41 -8.23 5.66 -9.38
CA PRO A 41 -8.53 6.60 -8.29
C PRO A 41 -9.57 7.65 -8.68
N ARG A 42 -9.67 7.98 -9.98
CA ARG A 42 -10.58 9.00 -10.51
C ARG A 42 -12.02 8.50 -10.63
N SER A 43 -12.23 7.23 -11.01
CA SER A 43 -13.58 6.67 -11.14
C SER A 43 -14.14 6.15 -9.81
N TYR A 44 -13.28 5.81 -8.85
CA TYR A 44 -13.73 5.30 -7.55
C TYR A 44 -14.73 6.23 -6.81
N PRO A 45 -14.53 7.56 -6.72
CA PRO A 45 -15.50 8.47 -6.10
C PRO A 45 -16.86 8.47 -6.81
N LEU A 46 -16.88 8.34 -8.14
CA LEU A 46 -18.11 8.22 -8.90
C LEU A 46 -18.84 6.93 -8.53
N LEU A 47 -18.12 5.81 -8.51
CA LEU A 47 -18.67 4.51 -8.14
C LEU A 47 -19.22 4.50 -6.69
N ALA A 48 -18.53 5.18 -5.77
CA ALA A 48 -18.94 5.31 -4.37
C ALA A 48 -20.20 6.17 -4.15
N LYS A 49 -20.66 6.92 -5.16
CA LYS A 49 -21.97 7.59 -5.13
C LYS A 49 -23.12 6.61 -5.37
N TYR A 50 -22.92 5.63 -6.24
CA TYR A 50 -23.94 4.66 -6.62
C TYR A 50 -23.93 3.41 -5.75
N PHE A 51 -22.76 3.00 -5.27
CA PHE A 51 -22.60 1.80 -4.45
C PHE A 51 -22.14 2.13 -3.04
N THR A 52 -22.51 1.27 -2.09
CA THR A 52 -22.04 1.36 -0.71
C THR A 52 -20.58 0.92 -0.62
N LEU A 53 -19.67 1.88 -0.71
CA LEU A 53 -18.22 1.67 -0.69
C LEU A 53 -17.53 2.41 0.47
N PRO A 54 -16.36 1.93 0.95
CA PRO A 54 -15.53 2.65 1.89
C PRO A 54 -15.07 4.01 1.35
N SER A 55 -14.91 5.00 2.22
CA SER A 55 -14.36 6.30 1.81
C SER A 55 -12.89 6.19 1.40
N THR A 56 -12.46 7.03 0.45
CA THR A 56 -11.06 7.12 0.01
C THR A 56 -10.11 7.39 1.18
N LYS A 57 -10.52 8.23 2.14
CA LYS A 57 -9.79 8.49 3.39
C LYS A 57 -9.57 7.21 4.20
N SER A 58 -10.59 6.36 4.31
CA SER A 58 -10.48 5.08 5.03
C SER A 58 -9.52 4.11 4.33
N LEU A 59 -9.52 4.09 3.00
CA LEU A 59 -8.59 3.28 2.21
C LEU A 59 -7.14 3.77 2.34
N LYS A 60 -6.91 5.09 2.28
CA LYS A 60 -5.58 5.68 2.53
C LYS A 60 -5.07 5.34 3.93
N ARG A 61 -5.92 5.43 4.96
CA ARG A 61 -5.58 5.02 6.33
C ARG A 61 -5.32 3.52 6.48
N LEU A 62 -5.88 2.68 5.60
CA LEU A 62 -5.52 1.27 5.58
C LEU A 62 -4.08 1.09 5.09
N LEU A 63 -3.68 1.85 4.07
CA LEU A 63 -2.32 1.81 3.52
C LEU A 63 -1.26 2.32 4.51
N THR A 64 -1.59 3.28 5.38
CA THR A 64 -0.63 3.78 6.38
C THR A 64 -0.21 2.72 7.41
N LYS A 65 -0.96 1.62 7.54
CA LYS A 65 -0.58 0.49 8.39
C LYS A 65 0.55 -0.35 7.81
N ILE A 66 0.81 -0.22 6.50
CA ILE A 66 1.86 -0.97 5.81
C ILE A 66 3.13 -0.14 5.88
N GLU A 67 4.09 -0.59 6.68
CA GLU A 67 5.39 0.04 6.75
C GLU A 67 6.29 -0.46 5.61
N VAL A 68 6.64 0.43 4.69
CA VAL A 68 7.63 0.19 3.64
C VAL A 68 8.93 0.87 4.05
N LYS A 69 9.99 0.07 4.21
CA LYS A 69 11.34 0.52 4.54
C LYS A 69 12.27 0.29 3.34
N PRO A 70 13.38 1.06 3.23
CA PRO A 70 14.42 0.76 2.26
C PRO A 70 14.96 -0.67 2.42
N GLY A 71 15.49 -1.21 1.32
CA GLY A 71 15.98 -2.59 1.25
C GLY A 71 14.89 -3.61 0.93
N LEU A 72 15.19 -4.89 1.18
CA LEU A 72 14.31 -6.00 0.81
C LEU A 72 13.15 -6.16 1.80
N ASN A 73 11.92 -6.16 1.29
CA ASN A 73 10.73 -6.35 2.11
C ASN A 73 10.52 -7.85 2.44
N LYS A 74 10.86 -8.24 3.67
CA LYS A 74 10.74 -9.63 4.17
C LYS A 74 9.34 -10.21 3.99
N CYS A 75 8.28 -9.41 4.16
CA CYS A 75 6.90 -9.89 4.02
C CYS A 75 6.59 -10.33 2.58
N ILE A 76 7.11 -9.59 1.60
CA ILE A 76 6.94 -9.93 0.17
C ILE A 76 7.69 -11.22 -0.15
N PHE A 77 8.95 -11.33 0.24
CA PHE A 77 9.73 -12.56 0.03
C PHE A 77 9.15 -13.78 0.74
N MET A 78 8.59 -13.61 1.95
CA MET A 78 7.89 -14.69 2.64
C MET A 78 6.65 -15.14 1.87
N LYS A 79 5.89 -14.21 1.28
CA LYS A 79 4.73 -14.55 0.45
C LYS A 79 5.15 -15.26 -0.83
N ILE A 80 6.17 -14.77 -1.53
CA ILE A 80 6.74 -15.42 -2.72
C ILE A 80 7.20 -16.83 -2.37
N LYS A 81 7.95 -17.01 -1.28
CA LYS A 81 8.40 -18.33 -0.80
C LYS A 81 7.24 -19.30 -0.60
N ASN A 82 6.13 -18.84 -0.02
CA ASN A 82 4.96 -19.69 0.19
C ASN A 82 4.25 -20.04 -1.12
N THR A 83 4.14 -19.11 -2.06
CA THR A 83 3.54 -19.37 -3.37
C THR A 83 4.40 -20.31 -4.22
N VAL A 84 5.72 -20.14 -4.21
CA VAL A 84 6.66 -20.96 -5.01
C VAL A 84 6.78 -22.40 -4.50
N LYS A 85 6.48 -22.66 -3.22
CA LYS A 85 6.44 -24.03 -2.67
C LYS A 85 5.46 -24.94 -3.40
N GLU A 86 4.34 -24.38 -3.88
CA GLU A 86 3.28 -25.12 -4.57
C GLU A 86 3.61 -25.35 -6.06
N LEU A 87 4.66 -24.70 -6.60
CA LEU A 87 5.06 -24.81 -7.99
C LEU A 87 5.99 -26.00 -8.25
N CYS A 88 5.94 -26.53 -9.48
CA CYS A 88 6.88 -27.53 -9.98
C CYS A 88 8.29 -26.95 -10.03
N THR A 89 9.32 -27.81 -9.94
CA THR A 89 10.72 -27.38 -9.86
C THR A 89 11.18 -26.52 -11.03
N GLU A 90 10.67 -26.80 -12.24
CA GLU A 90 10.97 -26.04 -13.45
C GLU A 90 10.42 -24.60 -13.35
N ASP A 91 9.23 -24.43 -12.79
CA ASP A 91 8.57 -23.13 -12.59
C ASP A 91 9.19 -22.31 -11.44
N ARG A 92 10.13 -22.87 -10.68
CA ARG A 92 10.83 -22.15 -9.60
C ARG A 92 12.04 -21.36 -10.09
N LEU A 93 12.51 -21.62 -11.31
CA LEU A 93 13.65 -20.91 -11.88
C LEU A 93 13.23 -19.47 -12.21
N CYS A 94 13.91 -18.49 -11.62
CA CYS A 94 13.64 -17.08 -11.88
C CYS A 94 14.94 -16.25 -11.91
N SER A 95 14.92 -15.18 -12.69
CA SER A 95 15.99 -14.18 -12.73
C SER A 95 15.57 -12.96 -11.94
N LEU A 96 16.45 -12.47 -11.07
CA LEU A 96 16.22 -11.26 -10.29
C LEU A 96 17.05 -10.13 -10.89
N ILE A 97 16.37 -9.14 -11.47
CA ILE A 97 16.98 -8.00 -12.15
C ILE A 97 16.66 -6.75 -11.34
N PHE A 98 17.68 -5.94 -11.08
CA PHE A 98 17.55 -4.65 -10.43
C PHE A 98 18.00 -3.57 -11.40
N ASP A 99 17.27 -2.46 -11.39
CA ASP A 99 17.59 -1.26 -12.14
C ASP A 99 17.35 -0.04 -11.24
N GLU A 100 18.12 1.01 -11.48
CA GLU A 100 18.01 2.25 -10.74
C GLU A 100 17.17 3.26 -11.52
N MET A 101 16.35 4.02 -10.80
CA MET A 101 15.55 5.08 -11.39
C MET A 101 16.06 6.44 -10.92
N SER A 102 16.34 7.35 -11.86
CA SER A 102 16.60 8.75 -11.51
C SER A 102 15.33 9.40 -10.99
N ILE A 103 15.39 9.98 -9.79
CA ILE A 103 14.30 10.72 -9.14
C ILE A 103 14.78 12.15 -8.91
N SER A 104 13.86 13.13 -9.03
CA SER A 104 14.17 14.53 -8.73
C SER A 104 14.68 14.70 -7.29
N PRO A 105 15.84 15.34 -7.07
CA PRO A 105 16.36 15.56 -5.72
C PRO A 105 15.43 16.50 -4.95
N GLN A 106 14.77 15.98 -3.93
CA GLN A 106 13.82 16.74 -3.10
C GLN A 106 13.88 16.27 -1.65
N ILE A 107 13.71 17.21 -0.73
CA ILE A 107 13.54 16.95 0.68
C ILE A 107 12.05 16.92 1.02
N HIS A 108 11.61 15.87 1.68
CA HIS A 108 10.25 15.69 2.18
C HIS A 108 10.26 15.49 3.68
N TYR A 109 9.54 16.35 4.40
CA TYR A 109 9.28 16.13 5.82
C TYR A 109 8.10 15.16 6.01
N ASN A 110 8.33 14.10 6.77
CA ASN A 110 7.29 13.16 7.19
C ASN A 110 6.83 13.47 8.61
N ALA A 111 5.74 14.23 8.73
CA ALA A 111 5.16 14.64 10.01
C ALA A 111 4.75 13.46 10.92
N ALA A 112 4.41 12.29 10.36
CA ALA A 112 4.00 11.15 11.17
C ALA A 112 5.16 10.47 11.90
N LYS A 113 6.40 10.65 11.42
CA LYS A 113 7.61 10.06 11.99
C LYS A 113 8.62 11.11 12.46
N ASP A 114 8.28 12.38 12.32
CA ASP A 114 9.15 13.53 12.56
C ASP A 114 10.54 13.36 11.92
N GLN A 115 10.54 13.03 10.62
CA GLN A 115 11.76 12.68 9.89
C GLN A 115 11.83 13.37 8.54
N LEU A 116 12.99 13.97 8.26
CA LEU A 116 13.35 14.50 6.96
C LEU A 116 13.82 13.35 6.04
N ARG A 117 13.24 13.25 4.84
CA ARG A 117 13.56 12.24 3.83
C ARG A 117 14.00 12.93 2.54
N GLY A 118 14.83 12.31 1.71
CA GLY A 118 15.18 12.87 0.41
C GLY A 118 16.60 12.56 0.00
N PHE A 119 17.56 13.08 0.76
CA PHE A 119 18.97 12.74 0.59
C PHE A 119 19.25 11.38 1.21
N THR A 120 19.17 10.32 0.40
CA THR A 120 19.72 9.02 0.76
C THR A 120 21.08 8.89 0.08
N PHE A 121 22.15 9.09 0.85
CA PHE A 121 23.50 8.75 0.41
C PHE A 121 23.71 7.24 0.55
N ASP A 122 24.39 6.63 -0.41
CA ASP A 122 24.78 5.21 -0.41
C ASP A 122 25.78 4.91 0.73
N GLY A 123 25.25 4.77 1.95
CA GLY A 123 25.95 4.15 3.07
C GLY A 123 27.00 4.99 3.80
N LYS A 124 27.28 6.23 3.41
CA LYS A 124 28.13 7.13 4.22
C LYS A 124 27.28 7.96 5.17
N LYS A 125 27.44 7.70 6.47
CA LYS A 125 26.81 8.43 7.59
C LYS A 125 26.91 9.94 7.35
N ILE A 126 25.78 10.65 7.34
CA ILE A 126 25.73 12.08 7.64
C ILE A 126 25.84 12.21 9.16
N ALA A 127 27.00 11.89 9.71
CA ALA A 127 27.33 12.21 11.11
C ALA A 127 28.20 13.46 11.22
N GLN A 128 28.53 14.13 10.10
CA GLN A 128 29.49 15.24 10.11
C GLN A 128 28.97 16.58 9.55
N LEU A 129 27.74 16.65 9.03
CA LEU A 129 27.20 17.94 8.55
C LEU A 129 26.44 18.74 9.61
N LEU A 130 26.22 18.20 10.81
CA LEU A 130 25.64 18.94 11.93
C LEU A 130 26.70 19.53 12.89
N GLU A 131 27.99 19.29 12.67
CA GLU A 131 29.08 19.85 13.49
C GLU A 131 29.75 21.08 12.86
N ILE A 132 29.38 21.47 11.63
CA ILE A 132 30.06 22.57 10.91
C ILE A 132 29.38 23.94 11.10
N GLU A 133 28.18 24.01 11.70
CA GLU A 133 27.47 25.29 11.94
C GLU A 133 27.67 25.89 13.35
N THR A 134 28.68 25.44 14.11
CA THR A 134 29.07 26.06 15.39
C THR A 134 30.58 26.32 15.47
N GLN A 135 31.08 27.19 14.60
CA GLN A 135 32.30 27.97 14.84
C GLN A 135 32.15 29.38 14.26
#